data_AF-A0A6B3EVR3-F1
#
_entry.id   AF-A0A6B3EVR3-F1
#
_cell.length_a   1.000
_cell.length_b   1.000
_cell.length_c   1.000
_cell.angle_alpha   90.00
_cell.angle_beta   90.00
_cell.angle_gamma   90.00
#
_symmetry.space_group_name_H-M   'P 1'
#
loop_
_entity.id
_entity.type
_entity.pdbx_description
1 polymer ?
#
loop_
_entity_poly.entity_id
_entity_poly.type
_entity_poly.pdbx_seq_one_letter_code
_entity_poly.pdbx_strand_id
1 'polypeptide(L)' 'MSTSPAPAPTSADLAPRLALLGPRDAQRLGRRLEGTRRVRKPEARSAVLAEIETEITKAEERLAERAAHVPEVSYPP' A
#
# COMPACT_ATOMS: atom_id res chain seq x y z
N MET A 1 -15.67 24.50 8.86
CA MET A 1 -15.54 23.11 8.38
C MET A 1 -14.13 22.66 8.71
N SER A 2 -13.96 22.02 9.87
CA SER A 2 -12.66 21.56 10.34
C SER A 2 -12.31 20.27 9.58
N THR A 3 -11.61 20.38 8.47
CA THR A 3 -10.92 19.22 7.87
C THR A 3 -9.73 18.93 8.75
N SER A 4 -9.96 18.17 9.82
CA SER A 4 -8.89 17.58 10.60
C SER A 4 -7.98 16.85 9.60
N PRO A 5 -6.66 17.09 9.59
CA PRO A 5 -5.79 16.32 8.71
C PRO A 5 -5.98 14.86 9.11
N ALA A 6 -6.26 14.00 8.13
CA ALA A 6 -6.32 12.57 8.36
C ALA A 6 -5.04 12.16 9.12
N PRO A 7 -5.15 11.31 10.15
CA PRO A 7 -3.98 10.89 10.91
C PRO A 7 -2.94 10.32 9.93
N ALA A 8 -1.69 10.75 10.08
CA ALA A 8 -0.62 10.28 9.20
C ALA A 8 -0.60 8.74 9.21
N PRO A 9 -0.48 8.10 8.03
CA PRO A 9 -0.58 6.65 7.91
C PRO A 9 0.47 5.98 8.79
N THR A 10 0.06 5.01 9.60
CA THR A 10 1.01 4.26 10.43
C THR A 10 1.46 2.99 9.74
N SER A 11 2.65 2.51 10.08
CA SER A 11 3.15 1.23 9.56
C SER A 11 2.23 0.04 9.83
N ALA A 12 1.42 0.10 10.92
CA ALA A 12 0.47 -0.94 11.27
C ALA A 12 -0.73 -0.96 10.32
N ASP A 13 -1.17 0.21 9.83
CA ASP A 13 -2.29 0.34 8.88
C ASP A 13 -1.89 -0.11 7.47
N LEU A 14 -0.61 0.10 7.10
CA LEU A 14 -0.10 -0.25 5.77
C LEU A 14 0.25 -1.74 5.64
N ALA A 15 0.69 -2.41 6.71
CA ALA A 15 1.05 -3.83 6.70
C ALA A 15 -0.04 -4.78 6.15
N PRO A 16 -1.33 -4.70 6.55
CA PRO A 16 -2.37 -5.55 5.99
C PRO A 16 -2.64 -5.26 4.52
N ARG A 17 -2.62 -3.98 4.09
CA ARG A 17 -2.80 -3.60 2.68
C ARG A 17 -1.68 -4.15 1.79
N LEU A 18 -0.44 -4.13 2.29
CA LEU A 18 0.70 -4.74 1.59
C LEU A 18 0.52 -6.24 1.34
N ALA A 19 -0.13 -6.97 2.25
CA ALA A 19 -0.38 -8.40 2.09
C ALA A 19 -1.42 -8.70 1.00
N LEU A 20 -2.28 -7.74 0.65
CA LEU A 20 -3.29 -7.86 -0.41
C LEU A 20 -2.72 -7.51 -1.80
N LEU A 21 -1.54 -6.89 -1.86
CA LEU A 21 -0.87 -6.58 -3.11
C LEU A 21 -0.21 -7.82 -3.74
N GLY A 22 0.14 -7.70 -5.02
CA GLY A 22 0.92 -8.72 -5.71
C GLY A 22 2.28 -8.97 -5.02
N PRO A 23 2.83 -10.19 -5.10
CA PRO A 23 4.01 -10.61 -4.31
C PRO A 23 5.24 -9.72 -4.53
N ARG A 24 5.42 -9.18 -5.74
CA ARG A 24 6.51 -8.25 -6.06
C ARG A 24 6.36 -6.91 -5.34
N ASP A 25 5.16 -6.35 -5.32
CA ASP A 25 4.89 -5.04 -4.72
C ASP A 25 4.89 -5.14 -3.19
N ALA A 26 4.29 -6.21 -2.64
CA ALA A 26 4.35 -6.55 -1.22
C ALA A 26 5.79 -6.64 -0.71
N GLN A 27 6.68 -7.33 -1.45
CA GLN A 27 8.07 -7.49 -1.05
C GLN A 27 8.89 -6.19 -1.18
N ARG A 28 8.70 -5.43 -2.26
CA ARG A 28 9.39 -4.14 -2.48
C ARG A 28 9.01 -3.12 -1.40
N LEU A 29 7.72 -2.95 -1.15
CA LEU A 29 7.20 -1.97 -0.20
C LEU A 29 7.43 -2.42 1.25
N GLY A 30 7.33 -3.71 1.55
CA GLY A 30 7.65 -4.26 2.86
C GLY A 30 9.11 -4.00 3.28
N ARG A 31 10.08 -4.15 2.36
CA ARG A 31 11.47 -3.78 2.63
C ARG A 31 11.65 -2.28 2.91
N ARG A 32 10.91 -1.45 2.17
CA ARG A 32 10.93 0.01 2.34
C ARG A 32 10.35 0.41 3.70
N LEU A 33 9.24 -0.19 4.10
CA LEU A 33 8.57 0.01 5.39
C LEU A 33 9.46 -0.43 6.56
N GLU A 34 10.13 -1.58 6.47
CA GLU A 34 11.07 -2.02 7.50
C GLU A 34 12.28 -1.07 7.61
N GLY A 35 12.74 -0.50 6.49
CA GLY A 35 13.75 0.55 6.47
C GLY A 35 13.33 1.81 7.23
N THR A 36 12.05 2.22 7.15
CA THR A 36 11.54 3.39 7.87
C THR A 36 11.54 3.22 9.39
N ARG A 37 11.38 1.99 9.90
CA ARG A 37 11.39 1.73 11.36
C ARG A 37 12.72 2.09 12.01
N ARG A 38 13.83 2.05 11.27
CA ARG A 38 15.18 2.39 11.75
C ARG A 38 15.47 3.89 11.75
N VAL A 39 14.63 4.72 11.10
CA VAL A 39 14.84 6.17 10.99
C VAL A 39 14.45 6.86 12.29
N ARG A 40 15.39 7.55 12.94
CA ARG A 40 15.13 8.26 14.21
C ARG A 40 14.31 9.55 14.03
N LYS A 41 14.44 10.23 12.89
CA LYS A 41 13.72 11.48 12.60
C LYS A 41 12.24 11.20 12.31
N PRO A 42 11.28 11.73 13.11
CA PRO A 42 9.86 11.44 12.92
C PRO A 42 9.29 12.03 11.62
N GLU A 43 9.72 13.23 11.24
CA GLU A 43 9.28 13.90 10.00
C GLU A 43 9.68 13.10 8.76
N ALA A 44 10.93 12.65 8.70
CA ALA A 44 11.42 11.80 7.61
C ALA A 44 10.67 10.46 7.54
N ARG A 45 10.30 9.87 8.69
CA ARG A 45 9.46 8.67 8.71
C ARG A 45 8.08 8.93 8.13
N SER A 46 7.43 10.02 8.52
CA SER A 46 6.10 10.38 8.03
C SER A 46 6.07 10.62 6.53
N ALA A 47 7.10 11.29 5.98
CA ALA A 47 7.22 11.51 4.55
C ALA A 47 7.34 10.19 3.77
N VAL A 48 8.17 9.26 4.25
CA VAL A 48 8.31 7.95 3.59
C VAL A 48 7.06 7.10 3.75
N LEU A 49 6.36 7.17 4.87
CA LEU A 49 5.08 6.46 5.06
C LEU A 49 4.01 6.98 4.10
N ALA A 50 3.94 8.31 3.89
CA ALA A 50 3.06 8.91 2.89
C ALA A 50 3.44 8.46 1.47
N GLU A 51 4.73 8.43 1.11
CA GLU A 51 5.18 7.89 -0.17
C GLU A 51 4.76 6.43 -0.35
N ILE A 52 4.96 5.58 0.67
CA ILE A 52 4.57 4.16 0.63
C ILE A 52 3.06 4.04 0.43
N GLU A 53 2.24 4.85 1.13
CA GLU A 53 0.79 4.87 0.96
C GLU A 53 0.38 5.21 -0.49
N THR A 54 1.02 6.22 -1.09
CA THR A 54 0.75 6.54 -2.50
C THR A 54 1.15 5.40 -3.46
N GLU A 55 2.24 4.70 -3.19
CA GLU A 55 2.65 3.54 -4.00
C GLU A 55 1.73 2.33 -3.81
N ILE A 56 1.22 2.11 -2.59
CA ILE A 56 0.22 1.07 -2.29
C ILE A 56 -1.05 1.35 -3.08
N THR A 57 -1.58 2.57 -3.02
CA THR A 57 -2.81 2.95 -3.72
C THR A 57 -2.69 2.74 -5.23
N LYS A 58 -1.56 3.16 -5.84
CA LYS A 58 -1.27 2.89 -7.26
C LYS A 58 -1.14 1.40 -7.60
N ALA A 59 -0.69 0.58 -6.64
CA ALA A 59 -0.60 -0.86 -6.85
C ALA A 59 -1.97 -1.53 -6.74
N GLU A 60 -2.83 -1.08 -5.83
CA GLU A 60 -4.23 -1.50 -5.70
C GLU A 60 -5.03 -1.14 -6.97
N GLU A 61 -4.87 0.07 -7.50
CA GLU A 61 -5.49 0.50 -8.76
C GLU A 61 -5.11 -0.40 -9.93
N ARG A 62 -3.80 -0.67 -10.12
CA ARG A 62 -3.32 -1.60 -11.16
C ARG A 62 -3.87 -3.03 -10.97
N LEU A 63 -4.09 -3.45 -9.72
CA LEU A 63 -4.69 -4.75 -9.40
C LEU A 63 -6.18 -4.76 -9.77
N ALA A 64 -6.92 -3.70 -9.46
CA ALA A 64 -8.31 -3.55 -9.83
C ALA A 64 -8.51 -3.50 -11.34
N GLU A 65 -7.67 -2.74 -12.05
CA GLU A 65 -7.65 -2.72 -13.53
C GLU A 65 -7.42 -4.12 -14.10
N ARG A 66 -6.43 -4.85 -13.58
CA ARG A 66 -6.17 -6.24 -14.00
C ARG A 66 -7.37 -7.14 -13.74
N ALA A 67 -7.98 -7.03 -12.56
CA ALA A 67 -9.15 -7.82 -12.19
C ALA A 67 -10.33 -7.54 -13.13
N ALA A 68 -10.54 -6.28 -13.53
CA ALA A 68 -11.57 -5.89 -14.49
C ALA A 68 -11.34 -6.46 -15.90
N HIS A 69 -10.10 -6.80 -16.24
CA HIS A 69 -9.75 -7.44 -17.51
C HIS A 69 -9.79 -8.97 -17.49
N VAL A 70 -9.98 -9.62 -16.34
CA VAL A 70 -10.09 -11.08 -16.26
C VAL A 70 -11.51 -11.49 -16.68
N PRO A 71 -11.67 -12.29 -17.76
CA PRO A 71 -12.98 -12.81 -18.13
C PRO A 71 -13.46 -13.83 -17.09
N GLU A 72 -14.78 -13.89 -16.90
CA GLU A 72 -15.41 -14.88 -16.04
C GLU A 72 -15.16 -16.30 -16.60
N VAL A 73 -14.50 -17.15 -15.81
CA VAL A 73 -14.21 -18.53 -16.20
C VAL A 73 -15.43 -19.40 -15.89
N SER A 74 -16.22 -19.71 -16.91
CA SER A 74 -17.26 -20.75 -16.82
C SER A 74 -16.75 -22.05 -17.43
N TYR A 75 -16.75 -23.11 -16.63
CA TYR A 75 -16.65 -24.48 -17.13
C TYR A 75 -18.06 -24.99 -17.50
N PRO A 76 -18.23 -25.97 -18.40
CA PRO A 76 -19.54 -26.54 -18.69
C PRO A 76 -20.27 -26.96 -17.40
N PRO A 77 -21.62 -26.91 -17.38
CA PRO A 77 -22.40 -27.40 -16.24
C PRO A 77 -22.11 -28.87 -15.94
#